data_AF-A0AAT9HNE3-F1
#
_entry.id   AF-A0AAT9HNE3-F1
#
_cell.length_a   1.000
_cell.length_b   1.000
_cell.length_c   1.000
_cell.angle_alpha   90.00
_cell.angle_beta   90.00
_cell.angle_gamma   90.00
#
_symmetry.space_group_name_H-M   'P 1'
#
loop_
_entity.id
_entity.type
_entity.pdbx_description
1 polymer ?
#
loop_
_entity_poly.entity_id
_entity_poly.type
_entity_poly.pdbx_seq_one_letter_code
_entity_poly.pdbx_strand_id
1 'polypeptide(L)'
;MLEANAVLMDAFDSDVRPLLREVREEMGLDPEPLKAYKASGWAERIVAERVGGEQAGWGRERLPGFCLAADCRPSGAGRARAAAAAHSTQPRAPG
;
A
#
# COMPACT_ATOMS: atom_id res chain seq x y z
N MET A 1 33.73 6.80 16.22
CA MET A 1 33.27 5.97 15.09
C MET A 1 32.11 6.67 14.39
N LEU A 2 32.38 7.78 13.70
CA LEU A 2 31.35 8.55 12.99
C LEU A 2 31.50 8.36 11.47
N GLU A 3 32.73 8.40 10.97
CA GLU A 3 33.04 8.13 9.55
C GLU A 3 32.58 6.75 9.06
N ALA A 4 32.74 5.70 9.88
CA ALA A 4 32.27 4.37 9.52
C ALA A 4 30.73 4.29 9.38
N ASN A 5 30.00 5.13 10.12
CA ASN A 5 28.55 5.22 9.99
C ASN A 5 28.16 6.04 8.76
N ALA A 6 28.91 7.09 8.42
CA ALA A 6 28.67 7.89 7.20
C ALA A 6 28.72 7.02 5.94
N VAL A 7 29.71 6.12 5.82
CA VAL A 7 29.81 5.18 4.68
C VAL A 7 28.59 4.25 4.58
N LEU A 8 28.06 3.80 5.73
CA LEU A 8 26.86 2.98 5.76
C LEU A 8 25.62 3.77 5.31
N MET A 9 25.51 5.03 5.73
CA MET A 9 24.38 5.88 5.36
C MET A 9 24.40 6.23 3.87
N ASP A 10 25.56 6.52 3.27
CA ASP A 10 25.69 6.75 1.82
C ASP A 10 25.20 5.55 0.99
N ALA A 11 25.53 4.33 1.43
CA ALA A 11 25.06 3.11 0.78
C ALA A 11 23.55 2.87 0.95
N PHE A 12 23.00 3.22 2.13
CA PHE A 12 21.57 3.10 2.40
C PHE A 12 20.73 4.12 1.62
N ASP A 13 21.22 5.34 1.49
CA ASP A 13 20.55 6.42 0.77
C ASP A 13 20.65 6.30 -0.76
N SER A 14 21.43 5.34 -1.25
CA SER A 14 21.55 5.04 -2.66
C SER A 14 20.23 4.49 -3.23
N ASP A 15 19.68 5.17 -4.24
CA ASP A 15 18.44 4.73 -4.89
C ASP A 15 18.70 3.56 -5.85
N VAL A 16 18.35 2.35 -5.39
CA VAL A 16 18.49 1.10 -6.16
C VAL A 16 17.29 0.77 -7.05
N ARG A 17 16.22 1.57 -7.04
CA ARG A 17 15.01 1.32 -7.83
C ARG A 17 15.26 1.19 -9.34
N PRO A 18 16.08 2.04 -10.01
CA PRO A 18 16.33 1.87 -11.45
C PRO A 18 17.02 0.53 -11.75
N LEU A 19 17.98 0.10 -10.93
CA LEU A 19 18.66 -1.19 -11.09
C LEU A 19 17.67 -2.37 -10.96
N LEU A 20 16.75 -2.29 -9.99
CA LEU A 20 15.73 -3.33 -9.81
C LEU A 20 14.72 -3.39 -10.97
N ARG A 21 14.55 -2.31 -11.74
CA ARG A 21 13.69 -2.32 -12.93
C ARG A 21 14.33 -3.12 -14.05
N GLU A 22 15.61 -2.92 -14.32
CA GLU A 22 16.36 -3.63 -15.35
C GLU A 22 16.36 -5.14 -15.09
N VAL A 23 16.69 -5.56 -13.86
CA VAL A 23 16.66 -6.98 -13.46
C VAL A 23 15.26 -7.58 -13.65
N ARG A 24 14.21 -6.80 -13.39
CA ARG A 24 12.83 -7.26 -13.54
C ARG A 24 12.45 -7.44 -15.02
N GLU A 25 12.92 -6.55 -15.89
CA GLU A 25 12.76 -6.67 -17.34
C GLU A 25 13.51 -7.90 -17.89
N GLU A 26 14.73 -8.18 -17.41
CA GLU A 26 15.49 -9.38 -17.77
C GLU A 26 14.76 -10.68 -17.36
N MET A 27 14.07 -10.66 -16.23
CA MET A 27 13.24 -11.77 -15.77
C MET A 27 11.88 -11.87 -16.50
N GLY A 28 11.59 -10.98 -17.46
CA GLY A 28 10.32 -10.94 -18.19
C GLY A 28 9.13 -10.49 -17.33
N LEU A 29 9.39 -9.78 -16.23
CA LEU A 29 8.39 -9.24 -15.32
C LEU A 29 8.17 -7.74 -15.60
N ASP A 30 7.00 -7.21 -15.25
CA ASP A 30 6.72 -5.78 -15.45
C ASP A 30 7.63 -4.92 -14.55
N PRO A 31 8.42 -3.97 -15.09
CA PRO A 31 9.35 -3.13 -14.32
C PRO A 31 8.70 -2.35 -13.19
N GLU A 32 7.40 -2.05 -13.29
CA GLU A 32 6.61 -1.30 -12.30
C GLU A 32 5.56 -2.21 -11.64
N PRO A 33 5.92 -2.95 -10.58
CA PRO A 33 5.08 -4.02 -10.04
C PRO A 33 3.72 -3.53 -9.50
N LEU A 34 3.67 -2.32 -8.94
CA LEU A 34 2.40 -1.75 -8.46
C LEU A 34 1.45 -1.37 -9.60
N LYS A 35 1.99 -0.98 -10.75
CA LYS A 35 1.19 -0.66 -11.94
C LYS A 35 0.60 -1.95 -12.50
N ALA A 36 1.41 -3.00 -12.63
CA ALA A 36 0.96 -4.33 -13.03
C ALA A 36 -0.10 -4.89 -12.08
N TYR A 37 0.10 -4.75 -10.77
CA TYR A 37 -0.87 -5.18 -9.77
C TYR A 37 -2.21 -4.49 -9.93
N LYS A 38 -2.22 -3.15 -10.08
CA LYS A 38 -3.45 -2.38 -10.29
C LYS A 38 -4.14 -2.74 -11.61
N ALA A 39 -3.37 -2.97 -12.68
CA ALA A 39 -3.91 -3.39 -13.96
C ALA A 39 -4.53 -4.80 -13.92
N SER A 40 -4.03 -5.68 -13.04
CA SER A 40 -4.51 -7.06 -12.93
C SER A 40 -5.91 -7.20 -12.33
N GLY A 41 -6.44 -6.16 -11.67
CA GLY A 41 -7.76 -6.22 -11.03
C GLY A 41 -7.85 -7.24 -9.88
N TRP A 42 -6.70 -7.72 -9.38
CA TRP A 42 -6.64 -8.75 -8.33
C TRP A 42 -7.25 -8.26 -7.02
N ALA A 43 -7.07 -6.98 -6.70
CA ALA A 43 -7.60 -6.37 -5.49
C ALA A 43 -9.14 -6.46 -5.44
N GLU A 44 -9.81 -6.20 -6.55
CA GLU A 44 -11.27 -6.26 -6.68
C GLU A 44 -11.76 -7.71 -6.54
N ARG A 45 -11.04 -8.68 -7.13
CA ARG A 45 -11.34 -10.10 -7.03
C ARG A 45 -11.28 -10.60 -5.58
N ILE A 46 -10.20 -10.31 -4.85
CA ILE A 46 -10.07 -10.75 -3.45
C ILE A 46 -11.10 -10.09 -2.53
N VAL A 47 -11.48 -8.83 -2.80
CA VAL A 47 -12.51 -8.14 -2.02
C VAL A 47 -13.86 -8.81 -2.24
N ALA A 48 -14.20 -9.18 -3.47
CA ALA A 48 -15.43 -9.89 -3.79
C ALA A 48 -15.47 -11.31 -3.21
N GLU A 49 -14.35 -12.02 -3.20
CA GLU A 49 -14.25 -13.39 -2.68
C GLU A 49 -14.23 -13.45 -1.15
N ARG A 50 -13.76 -12.40 -0.47
CA ARG A 50 -13.56 -12.37 1.00
C ARG A 50 -14.54 -11.45 1.74
N VAL A 51 -15.74 -11.28 1.19
CA VAL A 51 -16.81 -10.53 1.87
C VAL A 51 -17.28 -11.32 3.10
N GLY A 52 -17.15 -10.72 4.29
CA GLY A 52 -17.63 -11.29 5.56
C GLY A 52 -16.58 -12.03 6.41
N GLY A 53 -15.30 -11.95 6.06
CA GLY A 53 -14.22 -12.42 6.94
C GLY A 53 -13.98 -11.47 8.10
N GLU A 54 -13.91 -12.01 9.33
CA GLU A 54 -13.46 -11.26 10.50
C GLU A 54 -11.98 -10.89 10.30
N GLN A 55 -11.67 -9.58 10.35
CA GLN A 55 -10.29 -9.10 10.30
C GLN A 55 -9.56 -9.62 11.54
N ALA A 56 -8.67 -10.58 11.35
CA ALA A 56 -7.77 -11.02 12.41
C ALA A 56 -6.84 -9.85 12.76
N GLY A 57 -7.24 -9.09 13.79
CA GLY A 57 -6.41 -8.06 14.38
C GLY A 57 -5.20 -8.70 15.05
N TRP A 58 -4.02 -8.11 14.83
CA TRP A 58 -2.81 -8.45 15.55
C TRP A 58 -2.93 -7.79 16.93
N GLY A 59 -3.67 -8.45 17.82
CA GLY A 59 -3.88 -8.09 19.22
C GLY A 59 -3.72 -6.60 19.54
N ARG A 60 -4.75 -5.80 19.28
CA ARG A 60 -4.94 -4.58 20.06
C ARG A 60 -6.09 -4.82 20.99
N GLU A 61 -5.78 -4.75 22.27
CA GLU A 61 -6.68 -5.13 23.33
C GLU A 61 -7.98 -4.33 23.19
N ARG A 62 -9.07 -4.99 23.54
CA ARG A 62 -10.44 -4.48 23.52
C ARG A 62 -10.55 -3.22 24.39
N LEU A 63 -10.30 -2.05 23.82
CA LEU A 63 -10.66 -0.78 24.43
C LEU A 63 -12.20 -0.67 24.42
N PRO A 64 -12.85 -0.39 25.55
CA PRO A 64 -14.30 -0.23 25.61
C PRO A 64 -14.71 0.99 24.76
N GLY A 65 -15.40 0.73 23.64
CA GLY A 65 -15.86 1.78 22.71
C GLY A 65 -15.67 1.46 21.22
N PHE A 66 -15.00 0.36 20.86
CA PHE A 66 -14.92 -0.09 19.46
C PHE A 66 -16.10 -1.01 19.14
N CYS A 67 -17.04 -0.54 18.32
CA CYS A 67 -18.17 -1.33 17.84
C CYS A 67 -17.66 -2.55 17.06
N LEU A 68 -18.18 -3.74 17.38
CA LEU A 68 -17.88 -4.98 16.65
C LEU A 68 -18.60 -4.95 15.28
N ALA A 69 -18.07 -5.66 14.28
CA ALA A 69 -18.74 -5.84 12.99
C ALA A 69 -20.18 -6.40 13.14
N ALA A 70 -20.47 -7.12 14.23
CA ALA A 70 -21.79 -7.63 14.57
C ALA A 70 -22.83 -6.55 14.95
N ASP A 71 -22.40 -5.33 15.32
CA ASP A 71 -23.30 -4.20 15.66
C ASP A 71 -23.61 -3.32 14.44
N CYS A 72 -23.08 -3.65 13.26
CA CYS A 72 -23.33 -2.91 12.02
C CYS A 72 -24.74 -3.25 11.50
N ARG A 73 -25.77 -2.61 12.07
CA ARG A 73 -27.15 -2.73 11.59
C ARG A 73 -27.23 -2.21 10.14
N PRO A 74 -27.69 -3.00 9.16
CA PRO A 74 -27.82 -2.53 7.78
C PRO A 74 -29.09 -1.71 7.67
N SER A 75 -28.99 -0.39 7.87
CA SER A 75 -30.07 0.52 7.46
C SER A 75 -29.75 1.01 6.05
N GLY A 76 -30.43 0.40 5.08
CA GLY A 76 -30.29 0.74 3.67
C GLY A 76 -30.58 2.22 3.42
N ALA A 77 -29.57 2.92 2.92
CA ALA A 77 -29.71 4.10 2.07
C ALA A 77 -28.35 4.29 1.39
N GLY A 78 -28.34 4.20 0.06
CA GLY A 78 -27.12 4.07 -0.73
C GLY A 78 -26.07 5.15 -0.49
N ARG A 79 -24.83 4.78 -0.76
CA ARG A 79 -23.82 5.76 -1.19
C ARG A 79 -23.29 5.34 -2.53
N ALA A 80 -23.93 5.91 -3.54
CA ALA A 80 -23.32 6.17 -4.81
C ALA A 80 -21.96 6.86 -4.60
N ARG A 81 -21.02 6.50 -5.50
CA ARG A 81 -19.83 7.24 -5.95
C ARG A 81 -19.50 8.55 -5.21
N ALA A 82 -18.26 8.65 -4.75
CA ALA A 82 -17.47 9.85 -4.97
C ALA A 82 -16.14 9.43 -5.62
N ALA A 83 -15.93 9.94 -6.83
CA ALA A 83 -14.75 9.75 -7.64
C ALA A 83 -13.60 10.67 -7.18
N ALA A 84 -12.38 10.24 -7.53
CA ALA A 84 -11.23 11.04 -7.97
C ALA A 84 -10.68 12.12 -7.02
N ALA A 85 -9.39 11.97 -6.68
CA ALA A 85 -8.29 12.77 -7.22
C ALA A 85 -7.17 13.05 -6.20
N ALA A 86 -5.96 13.17 -6.74
CA ALA A 86 -4.81 13.91 -6.22
C ALA A 86 -4.05 13.34 -5.01
N HIS A 87 -3.04 12.51 -5.29
CA HIS A 87 -1.72 12.67 -4.68
C HIS A 87 -0.64 12.50 -5.75
N SER A 88 -0.71 13.35 -6.79
CA SER A 88 0.45 13.73 -7.59
C SER A 88 1.13 14.92 -6.90
N THR A 89 2.46 14.91 -6.92
CA THR A 89 3.33 16.09 -6.72
C THR A 89 3.68 16.44 -5.26
N GLN A 90 4.67 15.74 -4.69
CA GLN A 90 5.54 16.36 -3.70
C GLN A 90 6.59 17.22 -4.43
N PRO A 91 6.71 18.52 -4.13
CA PRO A 91 7.67 19.41 -4.78
C PRO A 91 9.09 19.13 -4.25
N ARG A 92 10.07 19.01 -5.17
CA ARG A 92 11.50 19.08 -4.83
C ARG A 92 11.86 20.50 -4.42
N ALA A 93 12.46 20.67 -3.25
CA ALA A 93 13.10 21.92 -2.84
C ALA A 93 14.49 22.06 -3.50
N PRO A 94 14.95 23.28 -3.82
CA PRO A 94 16.32 23.54 -4.28
C PRO A 94 17.27 23.79 -3.11
N GLY A 95 18.51 23.32 -3.27
CA GLY A 95 19.65 23.54 -2.37
C GLY A 95 20.82 22.67 -2.79
#